data_AF-A0A534L8F2-F1
#
_entry.id   AF-A0A534L8F2-F1
#
_cell.length_a   1.000
_cell.length_b   1.000
_cell.length_c   1.000
_cell.angle_alpha   90.00
_cell.angle_beta   90.00
_cell.angle_gamma   90.00
#
_symmetry.space_group_name_H-M   'P 1'
#
loop_
_entity.id
_entity.type
_entity.pdbx_description
1 polymer ?
#
loop_
_entity_poly.entity_id
_entity_poly.type
_entity_poly.pdbx_seq_one_letter_code
_entity_poly.pdbx_strand_id
1 'polypeptide(L)'
;TLINPGGRNGLFYGNPDQLGIQALACVIVAVFAFAGSYVILRIINIFTPVRVSPAEEDAGLDISGFGEEAYVGEGNEPQPTE
;
A
#
# COMPACT_ATOMS: atom_id res chain seq x y z
N THR A 1 30.27 -8.58 28.56
CA THR A 1 29.33 -7.49 28.26
C THR A 1 27.99 -8.10 27.88
N LEU A 2 26.88 -7.58 28.41
CA LEU A 2 25.53 -7.99 28.00
C LEU A 2 25.21 -7.28 26.67
N ILE A 3 24.82 -8.02 25.63
CA ILE A 3 24.54 -7.47 24.28
C ILE A 3 23.11 -6.96 24.19
N ASN A 4 22.12 -7.73 24.66
CA ASN A 4 20.73 -7.30 24.78
C ASN A 4 20.25 -7.41 26.24
N PRO A 5 20.42 -6.36 27.07
CA PRO A 5 19.99 -6.41 28.47
C PRO A 5 18.47 -6.50 28.65
N GLY A 6 17.68 -6.05 27.66
CA GLY A 6 16.22 -5.98 27.72
C GLY A 6 15.50 -7.15 27.04
N GLY A 7 16.22 -8.15 26.55
CA GLY A 7 15.62 -9.25 25.81
C GLY A 7 16.60 -10.35 25.46
N ARG A 8 16.21 -11.19 24.51
CA ARG A 8 17.05 -12.31 24.05
C ARG A 8 18.06 -11.82 23.01
N ASN A 9 19.27 -12.36 23.06
CA ASN A 9 20.27 -12.17 22.00
C ASN A 9 19.78 -12.77 20.67
N GLY A 10 20.39 -12.34 19.55
CA GLY A 10 20.05 -12.85 18.21
C GLY A 10 21.01 -13.94 17.70
N LEU A 11 20.83 -14.30 16.42
CA LEU A 11 21.59 -15.35 15.73
C LEU A 11 23.11 -15.26 15.95
N PHE A 12 23.69 -14.07 15.78
CA PHE A 12 25.14 -13.87 15.89
C PHE A 12 25.68 -13.83 17.32
N TYR A 13 24.79 -13.90 18.31
CA TYR A 13 25.12 -13.75 19.73
C TYR A 13 24.63 -14.96 20.56
N GLY A 14 24.66 -16.15 19.96
CA GLY A 14 24.44 -17.43 20.64
C GLY A 14 22.99 -17.91 20.73
N ASN A 15 22.05 -17.26 20.02
CA ASN A 15 20.63 -17.65 20.03
C ASN A 15 20.06 -17.70 18.59
N PRO A 16 20.37 -18.76 17.83
CA PRO A 16 19.89 -18.94 16.46
C PRO A 16 18.37 -19.06 16.35
N ASP A 17 17.71 -19.62 17.36
CA ASP A 17 16.25 -19.78 17.40
C ASP A 17 15.50 -18.45 17.26
N GLN A 18 16.11 -17.34 17.70
CA GLN A 18 15.53 -16.01 17.58
C GLN A 18 15.23 -15.65 16.13
N LEU A 19 16.05 -16.07 15.16
CA LEU A 19 15.81 -15.79 13.75
C LEU A 19 14.53 -16.50 13.27
N GLY A 20 14.33 -17.76 13.67
CA GLY A 20 13.13 -18.52 13.32
C GLY A 20 11.85 -17.92 13.91
N ILE A 21 11.90 -17.47 15.17
CA ILE A 21 10.79 -16.79 15.84
C ILE A 21 10.41 -15.50 15.09
N GLN A 22 11.40 -14.68 14.72
CA GLN A 22 11.13 -13.43 13.99
C GLN A 22 10.61 -13.69 12.57
N ALA A 23 11.15 -14.69 11.87
CA ALA A 23 10.66 -15.06 10.55
C ALA A 23 9.18 -15.49 10.60
N LEU A 24 8.81 -16.32 11.59
CA LEU A 24 7.42 -16.70 11.82
C LEU A 24 6.55 -15.48 12.13
N ALA A 25 7.01 -14.55 12.96
CA ALA A 25 6.30 -13.33 13.26
C ALA A 25 6.02 -12.49 11.99
N CYS A 26 7.01 -12.34 11.10
CA CYS A 26 6.83 -11.67 9.82
C CYS A 26 5.76 -12.34 8.96
N VAL A 27 5.76 -13.67 8.86
CA VAL A 27 4.75 -14.42 8.11
C VAL A 27 3.36 -14.21 8.70
N ILE A 28 3.22 -14.30 10.03
CA ILE A 28 1.95 -14.08 10.71
C ILE A 28 1.41 -12.68 10.43
N VAL A 29 2.25 -11.65 10.58
CA VAL A 29 1.84 -10.26 10.34
C VAL A 29 1.47 -10.04 8.88
N ALA A 30 2.24 -10.59 7.92
CA ALA A 30 1.94 -10.49 6.50
C ALA A 30 0.58 -11.13 6.16
N VAL A 31 0.33 -12.34 6.66
CA VAL A 31 -0.95 -13.04 6.46
C VAL A 31 -2.10 -12.27 7.10
N PHE A 32 -1.92 -11.79 8.34
CA PHE A 32 -2.95 -11.01 9.03
C PHE A 32 -3.29 -9.72 8.28
N ALA A 33 -2.28 -8.94 7.89
CA ALA A 33 -2.48 -7.67 7.18
C ALA A 33 -3.13 -7.90 5.81
N PHE A 34 -2.63 -8.87 5.04
CA PHE A 34 -3.18 -9.18 3.72
C PHE A 34 -4.61 -9.72 3.81
N ALA A 35 -4.84 -10.78 4.60
CA ALA A 35 -6.16 -11.41 4.70
C ALA A 35 -7.19 -10.46 5.33
N GLY A 36 -6.82 -9.73 6.38
CA GLY A 36 -7.68 -8.74 7.01
C GLY A 36 -8.08 -7.64 6.04
N SER A 37 -7.12 -7.03 5.35
CA SER A 37 -7.38 -5.98 4.36
C SER A 37 -8.23 -6.51 3.20
N TYR A 38 -7.90 -7.70 2.68
CA TYR A 38 -8.63 -8.32 1.60
C TYR A 38 -10.09 -8.61 1.96
N VAL A 39 -10.35 -9.15 3.16
CA VAL A 39 -11.72 -9.42 3.63
C VAL A 39 -12.51 -8.13 3.75
N ILE A 40 -11.93 -7.07 4.32
CA ILE A 40 -12.58 -5.77 4.43
C ILE A 40 -12.91 -5.20 3.05
N LEU A 41 -11.93 -5.14 2.15
CA LEU A 41 -12.13 -4.64 0.78
C LEU A 41 -13.14 -5.49 0.02
N ARG A 42 -13.14 -6.82 0.21
CA ARG A 42 -14.11 -7.72 -0.42
C ARG A 42 -15.52 -7.45 0.08
N ILE A 43 -15.71 -7.24 1.38
CA ILE A 43 -17.01 -6.89 1.97
C ILE A 43 -17.50 -5.57 1.40
N ILE A 44 -16.64 -4.54 1.37
CA ILE A 44 -16.98 -3.24 0.77
C ILE A 44 -17.42 -3.42 -0.69
N ASN A 45 -16.66 -4.19 -1.47
CA ASN A 45 -16.91 -4.44 -2.89
C ASN A 45 -18.23 -5.18 -3.19
N ILE A 46 -18.88 -5.79 -2.19
CA ILE A 46 -20.23 -6.37 -2.34
C ILE A 46 -21.28 -5.25 -2.40
N PHE A 47 -21.10 -4.19 -1.63
CA PHE A 47 -22.07 -3.09 -1.54
C PHE A 47 -21.75 -1.95 -2.50
N THR A 48 -20.47 -1.57 -2.58
CA THR A 48 -19.98 -0.49 -3.43
C THR A 48 -18.68 -0.96 -4.08
N PRO A 49 -18.61 -1.09 -5.42
CA PRO A 49 -17.39 -1.47 -6.11
C PRO A 49 -16.22 -0.59 -5.69
N VAL A 50 -15.11 -1.21 -5.30
CA VAL A 50 -13.89 -0.51 -4.86
C VAL A 50 -13.14 0.11 -6.05
N ARG A 51 -13.31 -0.46 -7.25
CA ARG A 51 -12.76 0.03 -8.51
C ARG A 51 -13.87 0.66 -9.35
N VAL A 52 -13.57 1.81 -9.97
CA VAL A 52 -14.44 2.46 -10.96
C VAL A 52 -14.56 1.62 -12.24
N SER A 53 -15.48 1.98 -13.12
CA SER A 53 -15.58 1.29 -14.42
C SER A 53 -14.34 1.56 -15.29
N PRO A 54 -14.00 0.66 -16.24
CA PRO A 54 -12.86 0.89 -17.13
C PRO A 54 -12.94 2.21 -17.91
N ALA A 55 -14.14 2.63 -18.31
CA ALA A 55 -14.33 3.90 -19.02
C ALA A 55 -14.05 5.13 -18.13
N GLU A 56 -14.41 5.08 -16.85
CA GLU A 56 -14.09 6.12 -15.88
C GLU A 56 -12.59 6.13 -15.54
N GLU A 57 -11.97 4.95 -15.47
CA GLU A 57 -10.51 4.82 -15.26
C GLU A 57 -9.71 5.39 -16.44
N ASP A 58 -10.15 5.11 -17.67
CA ASP A 58 -9.55 5.62 -18.90
C ASP A 58 -9.73 7.15 -19.05
N ALA A 59 -10.87 7.68 -18.62
CA ALA A 59 -11.14 9.12 -18.61
C ALA A 59 -10.37 9.88 -17.51
N GLY A 60 -9.97 9.18 -16.44
CA GLY A 60 -9.34 9.77 -15.26
C GLY A 60 -10.37 10.19 -14.20
N LEU A 61 -10.06 9.87 -12.93
CA LEU A 61 -11.01 10.07 -11.81
C LEU A 61 -11.35 11.54 -11.55
N ASP A 62 -10.44 12.46 -11.85
CA ASP A 62 -10.69 13.90 -11.69
C ASP A 62 -11.78 14.37 -12.67
N ILE A 63 -11.71 13.92 -13.92
CA ILE A 63 -12.70 14.25 -14.95
C ILE A 63 -14.01 13.49 -14.71
N SER A 64 -13.95 12.19 -14.46
CA SER A 64 -15.14 11.35 -14.33
C SER A 64 -15.87 11.55 -13.00
N GLY A 65 -15.14 11.84 -11.92
CA GLY A 65 -15.68 11.96 -10.56
C GLY A 65 -15.95 13.39 -10.12
N PHE A 66 -15.14 14.35 -10.56
CA PHE A 66 -15.19 15.74 -10.08
C PHE A 66 -15.42 16.76 -11.21
N GLY A 67 -15.28 16.36 -12.48
CA GLY A 67 -15.44 17.25 -13.63
C GLY A 67 -14.35 18.31 -13.72
N GLU A 68 -13.18 18.05 -13.13
CA GLU A 68 -12.05 18.97 -13.08
C GLU A 68 -10.79 18.36 -13.68
N GLU A 69 -9.87 19.22 -14.12
CA GLU A 69 -8.50 18.83 -14.45
C GLU A 69 -7.60 19.30 -13.31
N ALA A 70 -6.92 18.37 -12.62
CA ALA A 70 -6.02 18.72 -11.51
C ALA A 70 -4.86 19.63 -11.95
N TYR A 71 -4.46 19.52 -13.23
CA TYR A 71 -3.45 20.36 -13.84
C TYR A 71 -3.96 20.86 -15.18
N VAL A 72 -4.14 22.18 -15.28
CA VAL A 72 -4.34 22.83 -16.58
C VAL A 72 -3.01 22.75 -17.30
N GLY A 73 -2.95 22.02 -18.42
CA GLY A 73 -1.74 21.95 -19.22
C GLY A 73 -1.24 23.33 -19.64
N GLU A 74 0.04 23.41 -20.00
CA GLU A 74 0.78 24.55 -20.58
C GLU A 74 0.20 25.07 -21.92
N GLY A 75 -1.10 24.85 -22.18
CA GLY A 75 -1.85 25.31 -23.34
C GLY A 75 -2.64 26.61 -23.12
N ASN A 76 -2.62 27.17 -21.90
CA ASN A 76 -3.10 28.53 -21.62
C ASN A 76 -1.96 29.57 -21.59
N GLU A 77 -0.73 29.16 -21.89
CA GLU A 77 0.37 30.06 -22.22
C GLU A 77 0.44 30.23 -23.75
N PRO A 78 0.60 31.47 -24.27
CA PRO A 78 0.83 31.66 -25.70
C PRO A 78 2.11 30.93 -26.11
N GLN A 79 1.97 29.91 -26.95
CA GLN A 79 3.08 29.18 -27.56
C GLN A 79 3.96 30.18 -28.35
N PRO A 80 5.29 30.19 -28.18
CA PRO A 80 6.17 31.05 -28.98
C PRO A 80 6.04 30.67 -30.46
N THR A 81 5.69 31.64 -31.31
CA THR A 81 5.65 31.45 -32.75
C THR A 81 7.09 31.29 -33.28
N GLU A 82 7.43 30.10 -33.77
CA GLU A 82 8.57 29.92 -34.69
C GLU A 82 8.26 30.48 -36.08
#